data_AF-A0A2E8SVV7-F1
#
_entry.id   AF-A0A2E8SVV7-F1
#
_cell.length_a   1.000
_cell.length_b   1.000
_cell.length_c   1.000
_cell.angle_alpha   90.00
_cell.angle_beta   90.00
_cell.angle_gamma   90.00
#
_symmetry.space_group_name_H-M   'P 1'
#
loop_
_entity.id
_entity.type
_entity.pdbx_description
1 polymer ?
#
loop_
_entity_poly.entity_id
_entity_poly.type
_entity_poly.pdbx_seq_one_letter_code
_entity_poly.pdbx_strand_id
1 'polypeptide(L)'
;MHVKDKRDLEAPSQSFPDSQRIGIVAIDQGRWVVEQGSNYALMIFTNATIGVDGASVGDGADTVTHDADTTDVLAQWMCFLAVKSMDGDVETALMQPCLMAENPRVRRTSVGHHHRHPHHGLPTTFRVIGCSLDACGVKQFIMSGTRMDFIAAPAQSVSTMVDQLPNRGREAEMLKEMGLKSMEDLFADIPSDVRFQGALPLPAPQSEEEILRDARHLLGANTDLGSRPSFLGGGLYRNYVPASVFQLVTRGEFLTAYTPYQPEVSQGMLQAMWEFQTLVSELVGLPIANLSLYDGSTAAAEALTCAVRVHNRKASQPNTVYVSALTPPDKLSVMHNYCQGAEIDIRMLAHHEDGTLDLGALAEAAGSCGVYLEQPNPLGVLDEGLTGVKSIIGENTALIVGVQPISLGVVEAPGHYGADIVVGEGQPLGSPVTAGGPLYGIFACTKPYLRLMPGRIVGRSIDVDGKEAYCLTLSTREQHIRRHRATSNICTNETLIALMGAMHMALLGPDGLRDLAHRNMLACQRAKETLAKTPGVDLVHDAPHFNEFAITVPGSAKDCLAYLDSNGIIGGFDLSTWYPDATQQILVTTTDQTTAQDIDALAAQLAMWATHSGVVA
;
A
#
# COMPACT_ATOMS: atom_id res chain seq x y z
N MET A 1 -27.02 -44.71 -31.76
CA MET A 1 -28.38 -44.89 -32.30
C MET A 1 -29.16 -43.63 -31.94
N HIS A 2 -29.70 -42.95 -32.95
CA HIS A 2 -30.51 -41.72 -32.96
C HIS A 2 -29.88 -40.34 -32.69
N VAL A 3 -29.67 -39.68 -33.84
CA VAL A 3 -29.55 -38.26 -34.18
C VAL A 3 -30.93 -37.57 -34.14
N LYS A 4 -30.97 -36.27 -33.79
CA LYS A 4 -31.82 -35.19 -34.35
C LYS A 4 -31.34 -33.85 -33.72
N ASP A 5 -30.54 -33.01 -34.37
CA ASP A 5 -30.71 -32.13 -35.54
C ASP A 5 -31.18 -30.70 -35.18
N LYS A 6 -30.52 -29.74 -35.85
CA LYS A 6 -30.37 -28.30 -35.66
C LYS A 6 -31.66 -27.46 -35.74
N ARG A 7 -31.59 -26.21 -35.26
CA ARG A 7 -31.96 -25.00 -36.05
C ARG A 7 -31.51 -23.69 -35.41
N ASP A 8 -30.88 -22.87 -36.26
CA ASP A 8 -30.49 -21.47 -36.10
C ASP A 8 -31.70 -20.53 -35.97
N LEU A 9 -31.51 -19.37 -35.32
CA LEU A 9 -32.27 -18.14 -35.61
C LEU A 9 -31.38 -16.89 -35.36
N GLU A 10 -30.96 -16.28 -36.47
CA GLU A 10 -30.35 -14.95 -36.55
C GLU A 10 -31.38 -13.83 -36.30
N ALA A 11 -30.86 -12.66 -35.91
CA ALA A 11 -31.60 -11.40 -35.77
C ALA A 11 -32.07 -10.84 -37.12
N PRO A 12 -33.10 -9.95 -37.11
CA PRO A 12 -33.27 -8.97 -38.18
C PRO A 12 -33.14 -7.53 -37.65
N SER A 13 -32.26 -6.79 -38.31
CA SER A 13 -32.22 -5.34 -38.37
C SER A 13 -33.31 -4.82 -39.30
N GLN A 14 -34.00 -3.74 -38.91
CA GLN A 14 -34.63 -2.80 -39.85
C GLN A 14 -34.84 -1.42 -39.20
N SER A 15 -34.46 -0.39 -39.95
CA SER A 15 -34.42 1.04 -39.61
C SER A 15 -35.59 1.83 -40.21
N PHE A 16 -35.64 3.13 -39.88
CA PHE A 16 -36.46 4.28 -40.34
C PHE A 16 -37.56 4.76 -39.35
N PRO A 17 -37.91 6.07 -39.30
CA PRO A 17 -37.10 7.30 -39.40
C PRO A 17 -37.40 8.33 -38.26
N ASP A 18 -36.61 9.41 -38.24
CA ASP A 18 -36.57 10.52 -37.28
C ASP A 18 -37.87 11.31 -37.05
N SER A 19 -38.15 11.62 -35.77
CA SER A 19 -38.39 13.02 -35.34
C SER A 19 -38.32 13.18 -33.81
N GLN A 20 -37.42 14.08 -33.39
CA GLN A 20 -37.33 14.82 -32.11
C GLN A 20 -37.14 14.02 -30.80
N ARG A 21 -35.89 13.60 -30.56
CA ARG A 21 -35.35 13.29 -29.23
C ARG A 21 -34.59 14.50 -28.66
N ILE A 22 -34.81 14.75 -27.38
CA ILE A 22 -34.02 15.65 -26.52
C ILE A 22 -32.62 15.05 -26.39
N GLY A 23 -31.61 15.78 -26.87
CA GLY A 23 -30.24 15.32 -26.99
C GLY A 23 -29.38 15.59 -25.76
N ILE A 24 -28.83 14.50 -25.23
CA ILE A 24 -27.59 14.41 -24.44
C ILE A 24 -26.43 14.93 -25.30
N VAL A 25 -25.51 15.73 -24.73
CA VAL A 25 -24.25 16.08 -25.39
C VAL A 25 -23.13 15.21 -24.83
N ALA A 26 -22.57 14.38 -25.72
CA ALA A 26 -21.28 13.74 -25.60
C ALA A 26 -20.18 14.63 -26.19
N ILE A 27 -18.94 14.37 -25.79
CA ILE A 27 -17.70 15.05 -26.20
C ILE A 27 -17.30 14.58 -27.61
N ASP A 28 -17.02 15.51 -28.52
CA ASP A 28 -16.27 15.26 -29.76
C ASP A 28 -15.32 16.43 -30.08
N GLN A 29 -14.08 16.09 -30.45
CA GLN A 29 -13.00 16.95 -30.99
C GLN A 29 -12.64 18.29 -30.30
N GLY A 30 -12.39 18.28 -28.99
CA GLY A 30 -11.34 19.13 -28.39
C GLY A 30 -11.41 20.65 -28.59
N ARG A 31 -12.60 21.26 -28.77
CA ARG A 31 -12.76 22.73 -28.77
C ARG A 31 -13.98 23.17 -27.96
N TRP A 32 -13.74 24.08 -27.01
CA TRP A 32 -14.78 24.77 -26.25
C TRP A 32 -15.36 25.90 -27.11
N VAL A 33 -16.68 25.92 -27.30
CA VAL A 33 -17.40 27.08 -27.86
C VAL A 33 -18.29 27.63 -26.75
N VAL A 34 -17.95 28.80 -26.22
CA VAL A 34 -18.82 29.58 -25.32
C VAL A 34 -19.63 30.54 -26.19
N GLU A 35 -20.94 30.37 -26.20
CA GLU A 35 -21.85 31.34 -26.82
C GLU A 35 -21.95 32.58 -25.91
N GLN A 36 -21.67 33.77 -26.47
CA GLN A 36 -21.73 35.02 -25.74
C GLN A 36 -23.17 35.42 -25.41
N GLY A 37 -23.45 35.67 -24.13
CA GLY A 37 -24.60 36.46 -23.70
C GLY A 37 -25.54 35.75 -22.74
N SER A 38 -25.08 35.41 -21.53
CA SER A 38 -25.93 35.19 -20.36
C SER A 38 -25.08 35.30 -19.09
N ASN A 39 -25.37 36.30 -18.27
CA ASN A 39 -24.79 36.41 -16.93
C ASN A 39 -25.59 35.51 -15.99
N TYR A 40 -24.89 34.72 -15.18
CA TYR A 40 -25.36 33.72 -14.20
C TYR A 40 -25.69 32.32 -14.77
N ALA A 41 -24.89 31.33 -14.37
CA ALA A 41 -25.27 29.91 -14.40
C ALA A 41 -25.03 29.31 -13.01
N LEU A 42 -26.11 28.89 -12.35
CA LEU A 42 -26.09 28.07 -11.15
C LEU A 42 -26.33 26.63 -11.61
N MET A 43 -25.31 25.78 -11.58
CA MET A 43 -25.50 24.34 -11.77
C MET A 43 -25.95 23.73 -10.45
N ILE A 44 -27.19 23.24 -10.40
CA ILE A 44 -27.69 22.35 -9.35
C ILE A 44 -27.88 20.98 -10.01
N PHE A 45 -27.18 19.96 -9.52
CA PHE A 45 -27.49 18.57 -9.86
C PHE A 45 -28.58 18.09 -8.91
N THR A 46 -29.78 17.83 -9.44
CA THR A 46 -30.82 17.05 -8.75
C THR A 46 -31.14 15.83 -9.61
N ASN A 47 -30.90 14.63 -9.08
CA ASN A 47 -31.59 13.44 -9.57
C ASN A 47 -32.98 13.43 -8.95
N ALA A 48 -34.02 13.49 -9.79
CA ALA A 48 -35.41 13.35 -9.39
C ALA A 48 -35.83 11.88 -9.51
N THR A 49 -36.42 11.33 -8.45
CA THR A 49 -37.16 10.05 -8.49
C THR A 49 -38.65 10.37 -8.51
N ILE A 50 -39.38 9.80 -9.48
CA ILE A 50 -40.84 9.91 -9.61
C ILE A 50 -41.49 8.91 -8.64
N GLY A 51 -42.28 9.40 -7.67
CA GLY A 51 -43.17 8.58 -6.83
C GLY A 51 -44.58 8.56 -7.40
N VAL A 52 -45.22 7.39 -7.41
CA VAL A 52 -46.64 7.20 -7.76
C VAL A 52 -47.35 6.71 -6.50
N ASP A 53 -48.33 7.47 -6.00
CA ASP A 53 -49.15 7.12 -4.85
C ASP A 53 -50.20 6.06 -5.19
N GLY A 54 -50.37 5.08 -4.29
CA GLY A 54 -51.48 4.13 -4.29
C GLY A 54 -52.27 4.20 -2.97
N ALA A 55 -53.55 4.55 -3.06
CA ALA A 55 -54.49 4.62 -1.94
C ALA A 55 -54.89 3.23 -1.40
N SER A 56 -55.11 3.13 -0.09
CA SER A 56 -55.63 1.96 0.60
C SER A 56 -57.15 2.04 0.82
N VAL A 57 -57.87 0.93 0.62
CA VAL A 57 -59.07 0.51 1.38
C VAL A 57 -59.26 -1.01 1.28
N GLY A 58 -59.40 -1.72 2.42
CA GLY A 58 -60.34 -2.84 2.57
C GLY A 58 -59.81 -4.26 2.88
N ASP A 59 -59.81 -4.61 4.17
CA ASP A 59 -60.10 -5.90 4.84
C ASP A 59 -59.59 -7.26 4.32
N GLY A 60 -58.92 -8.00 5.24
CA GLY A 60 -59.05 -9.46 5.34
C GLY A 60 -57.77 -10.29 5.52
N ALA A 61 -57.50 -10.68 6.78
CA ALA A 61 -56.83 -11.90 7.29
C ALA A 61 -55.47 -12.41 6.73
N ASP A 62 -54.57 -12.64 7.69
CA ASP A 62 -53.46 -13.62 7.78
C ASP A 62 -52.38 -13.66 6.69
N THR A 63 -51.17 -13.16 7.00
CA THR A 63 -49.90 -13.91 7.07
C THR A 63 -48.71 -12.97 7.34
N VAL A 64 -47.72 -13.49 8.08
CA VAL A 64 -46.44 -12.84 8.47
C VAL A 64 -45.40 -13.01 7.35
N THR A 65 -44.63 -11.97 7.01
CA THR A 65 -43.13 -11.94 6.92
C THR A 65 -42.54 -10.65 6.31
N HIS A 66 -41.34 -10.29 6.81
CA HIS A 66 -40.18 -9.58 6.20
C HIS A 66 -40.11 -8.06 5.92
N ASP A 67 -39.11 -7.47 6.58
CA ASP A 67 -38.04 -6.51 6.19
C ASP A 67 -38.15 -5.63 4.95
N ALA A 68 -37.76 -4.34 5.10
CA ALA A 68 -36.68 -3.73 4.29
C ALA A 68 -36.28 -2.31 4.76
N ASP A 69 -34.97 -2.18 4.98
CA ASP A 69 -34.07 -1.01 4.99
C ASP A 69 -34.43 0.22 4.15
N THR A 70 -33.95 1.40 4.59
CA THR A 70 -33.32 2.43 3.73
C THR A 70 -32.57 3.48 4.57
N THR A 71 -31.22 3.44 4.59
CA THR A 71 -30.25 4.35 3.92
C THR A 71 -30.23 5.83 4.35
N ASP A 72 -29.29 6.18 5.23
CA ASP A 72 -28.85 7.55 5.51
C ASP A 72 -27.74 7.98 4.52
N VAL A 73 -27.90 9.16 3.91
CA VAL A 73 -26.90 9.80 3.02
C VAL A 73 -26.37 11.07 3.69
N LEU A 74 -25.06 11.08 3.96
CA LEU A 74 -24.31 12.26 4.42
C LEU A 74 -24.15 13.29 3.27
N ALA A 75 -24.67 14.49 3.47
CA ALA A 75 -24.38 15.65 2.61
C ALA A 75 -23.33 16.55 3.29
N GLN A 76 -22.08 16.52 2.81
CA GLN A 76 -21.08 17.53 3.16
C GLN A 76 -21.35 18.83 2.39
N TRP A 77 -21.43 19.94 3.10
CA TRP A 77 -21.53 21.27 2.52
C TRP A 77 -20.13 21.85 2.35
N MET A 78 -19.65 21.97 1.11
CA MET A 78 -18.47 22.78 0.78
C MET A 78 -18.92 24.15 0.27
N CYS A 79 -18.57 25.21 1.00
CA CYS A 79 -18.71 26.58 0.51
C CYS A 79 -17.50 26.96 -0.34
N PHE A 80 -17.69 27.15 -1.64
CA PHE A 80 -16.71 27.80 -2.52
C PHE A 80 -16.89 29.32 -2.47
N LEU A 81 -15.81 30.07 -2.19
CA LEU A 81 -15.77 31.52 -2.36
C LEU A 81 -14.99 31.83 -3.65
N ALA A 82 -15.67 32.27 -4.70
CA ALA A 82 -15.02 32.74 -5.91
C ALA A 82 -14.62 34.23 -5.75
N VAL A 83 -13.33 34.53 -5.82
CA VAL A 83 -12.82 35.91 -5.96
C VAL A 83 -12.31 36.07 -7.38
N LYS A 84 -12.92 36.98 -8.14
CA LYS A 84 -12.49 37.33 -9.51
C LYS A 84 -11.55 38.53 -9.43
N SER A 85 -10.29 38.34 -9.82
CA SER A 85 -9.36 39.43 -10.14
C SER A 85 -9.81 40.07 -11.46
N MET A 86 -9.96 41.39 -11.49
CA MET A 86 -10.04 42.15 -12.73
C MET A 86 -8.62 42.35 -13.25
N ASP A 87 -8.10 41.35 -13.94
CA ASP A 87 -7.14 41.45 -15.06
C ASP A 87 -6.91 40.02 -15.53
N GLY A 88 -7.14 39.79 -16.82
CA GLY A 88 -7.19 38.45 -17.40
C GLY A 88 -5.80 37.90 -17.62
N ASP A 89 -5.43 36.92 -16.81
CA ASP A 89 -4.54 35.79 -17.14
C ASP A 89 -4.79 34.68 -16.09
N VAL A 90 -4.92 33.43 -16.55
CA VAL A 90 -5.16 32.26 -15.68
C VAL A 90 -3.80 31.69 -15.26
N GLU A 91 -3.34 32.03 -14.06
CA GLU A 91 -2.30 31.26 -13.35
C GLU A 91 -2.97 30.35 -12.30
N THR A 92 -2.67 29.05 -12.37
CA THR A 92 -2.96 28.08 -11.31
C THR A 92 -2.20 28.46 -10.04
N ALA A 93 -2.93 28.82 -8.97
CA ALA A 93 -2.37 29.01 -7.65
C ALA A 93 -2.80 27.88 -6.71
N LEU A 94 -1.85 27.04 -6.32
CA LEU A 94 -1.92 26.24 -5.09
C LEU A 94 -1.93 27.20 -3.89
N MET A 95 -2.91 27.10 -2.99
CA MET A 95 -2.80 27.78 -1.69
C MET A 95 -2.11 26.85 -0.67
N GLN A 96 -0.87 27.18 -0.32
CA GLN A 96 -0.25 26.85 0.97
C GLN A 96 -0.90 27.69 2.09
N PRO A 97 -1.01 27.19 3.34
CA PRO A 97 -1.52 27.98 4.45
C PRO A 97 -0.45 28.97 4.94
N CYS A 98 -0.64 30.25 4.66
CA CYS A 98 0.10 31.33 5.33
C CYS A 98 -0.47 31.58 6.73
N LEU A 99 0.42 31.52 7.73
CA LEU A 99 0.24 32.10 9.06
C LEU A 99 -0.17 33.58 8.95
N MET A 100 -1.28 33.97 9.58
CA MET A 100 -1.58 35.38 9.84
C MET A 100 -1.69 35.65 11.34
N ALA A 101 -0.92 36.64 11.75
CA ALA A 101 -0.73 37.14 13.10
C ALA A 101 -1.95 37.89 13.64
N GLU A 102 -2.12 37.80 14.96
CA GLU A 102 -3.12 38.50 15.75
C GLU A 102 -2.90 40.03 15.77
N ASN A 103 -3.95 40.82 15.51
CA ASN A 103 -4.17 42.09 16.22
C ASN A 103 -5.59 42.66 15.99
N PRO A 104 -6.38 42.96 17.04
CA PRO A 104 -7.72 43.51 16.90
C PRO A 104 -7.71 45.05 16.95
N ARG A 105 -8.29 45.70 15.94
CA ARG A 105 -8.70 47.11 16.05
C ARG A 105 -10.16 47.28 15.67
N VAL A 106 -10.98 47.40 16.71
CA VAL A 106 -12.38 47.83 16.67
C VAL A 106 -12.47 49.24 16.09
N ARG A 107 -13.25 49.43 15.02
CA ARG A 107 -13.82 50.74 14.66
C ARG A 107 -15.34 50.63 14.51
N ARG A 108 -16.05 51.30 15.42
CA ARG A 108 -17.47 51.63 15.28
C ARG A 108 -17.61 52.78 14.27
N THR A 109 -18.50 52.64 13.29
CA THR A 109 -19.07 53.78 12.57
C THR A 109 -20.52 53.51 12.16
N SER A 110 -21.29 54.59 12.21
CA SER A 110 -22.74 54.75 12.26
C SER A 110 -23.50 54.40 10.98
N VAL A 111 -24.74 53.89 11.15
CA VAL A 111 -25.73 53.69 10.08
C VAL A 111 -26.41 55.02 9.76
N GLY A 112 -26.21 55.53 8.54
CA GLY A 112 -26.96 56.65 7.98
C GLY A 112 -28.35 56.23 7.49
N HIS A 113 -29.37 57.00 7.84
CA HIS A 113 -30.74 56.89 7.32
C HIS A 113 -30.79 57.32 5.85
N HIS A 114 -31.41 56.53 4.96
CA HIS A 114 -32.11 57.08 3.78
C HIS A 114 -33.29 56.21 3.30
N HIS A 115 -34.42 56.92 3.17
CA HIS A 115 -35.64 56.76 2.37
C HIS A 115 -36.44 55.45 2.28
N ARG A 116 -37.70 55.58 2.75
CA ARG A 116 -38.85 54.69 2.59
C ARG A 116 -39.47 54.82 1.21
N HIS A 117 -39.83 53.69 0.60
CA HIS A 117 -40.99 53.55 -0.29
C HIS A 117 -41.88 52.39 0.21
N PRO A 118 -43.22 52.49 0.16
CA PRO A 118 -44.12 51.53 0.78
C PRO A 118 -44.73 50.51 -0.19
N HIS A 119 -45.16 49.38 0.38
CA HIS A 119 -46.05 48.35 -0.16
C HIS A 119 -45.45 47.26 -1.07
N HIS A 120 -45.10 46.11 -0.48
CA HIS A 120 -45.80 44.82 -0.65
C HIS A 120 -45.29 43.86 0.44
N GLY A 121 -46.22 43.17 1.13
CA GLY A 121 -45.94 42.44 2.36
C GLY A 121 -45.55 40.97 2.15
N LEU A 122 -44.47 40.57 2.82
CA LEU A 122 -44.19 39.22 3.33
C LEU A 122 -43.48 39.41 4.69
N PRO A 123 -43.97 38.83 5.81
CA PRO A 123 -43.34 39.00 7.12
C PRO A 123 -42.29 37.90 7.34
N THR A 124 -41.08 38.28 7.75
CA THR A 124 -40.26 37.71 8.85
C THR A 124 -38.78 37.98 8.58
N THR A 125 -38.34 39.20 8.86
CA THR A 125 -36.93 39.47 9.19
C THR A 125 -36.78 39.25 10.69
N PHE A 126 -36.04 38.22 11.10
CA PHE A 126 -35.71 38.03 12.52
C PHE A 126 -34.78 39.16 12.97
N ARG A 127 -35.29 40.08 13.79
CA ARG A 127 -34.47 41.06 14.50
C ARG A 127 -34.11 40.50 15.87
N VAL A 128 -32.81 40.46 16.18
CA VAL A 128 -32.34 40.28 17.55
C VAL A 128 -32.60 41.59 18.30
N ILE A 129 -33.51 41.58 19.28
CA ILE A 129 -33.98 42.80 19.96
C ILE A 129 -33.13 43.16 21.19
N GLY A 130 -32.31 42.23 21.71
CA GLY A 130 -31.37 42.52 22.79
C GLY A 130 -30.86 41.27 23.49
N CYS A 131 -29.73 41.40 24.17
CA CYS A 131 -29.12 40.37 25.03
C CYS A 131 -29.09 40.92 26.46
N SER A 132 -29.58 40.13 27.42
CA SER A 132 -29.49 40.40 28.85
C SER A 132 -28.82 39.21 29.52
N LEU A 133 -27.80 39.49 30.33
CA LEU A 133 -27.16 38.52 31.23
C LEU A 133 -27.79 38.70 32.61
N ASP A 134 -28.40 37.66 33.15
CA ASP A 134 -28.72 37.62 34.58
C ASP A 134 -27.57 36.97 35.38
N ALA A 135 -27.59 37.16 36.69
CA ALA A 135 -26.52 36.75 37.62
C ALA A 135 -26.31 35.23 37.72
N CYS A 136 -27.09 34.43 36.97
CA CYS A 136 -27.00 32.97 36.94
C CYS A 136 -26.40 32.43 35.63
N GLY A 137 -25.95 33.29 34.71
CA GLY A 137 -25.23 32.88 33.49
C GLY A 137 -26.12 32.44 32.32
N VAL A 138 -27.45 32.66 32.40
CA VAL A 138 -28.37 32.34 31.32
C VAL A 138 -28.31 33.44 30.26
N LYS A 139 -27.95 33.11 29.02
CA LYS A 139 -28.05 34.03 27.88
C LYS A 139 -29.47 33.95 27.30
N GLN A 140 -30.28 34.99 27.53
CA GLN A 140 -31.59 35.11 26.89
C GLN A 140 -31.49 35.84 25.55
N PHE A 141 -31.93 35.17 24.48
CA PHE A 141 -32.14 35.78 23.17
C PHE A 141 -33.64 35.86 22.90
N ILE A 142 -34.16 37.08 22.75
CA ILE A 142 -35.56 37.31 22.39
C ILE A 142 -35.63 37.40 20.86
N MET A 143 -36.08 36.31 20.22
CA MET A 143 -36.50 36.31 18.82
C MET A 143 -38.03 36.44 18.79
N SER A 144 -38.56 37.21 17.83
CA SER A 144 -39.99 37.53 17.76
C SER A 144 -40.85 36.27 17.68
N GLY A 145 -41.54 35.94 18.78
CA GLY A 145 -42.69 35.03 18.80
C GLY A 145 -42.53 33.72 19.54
N THR A 146 -41.30 33.27 19.85
CA THR A 146 -41.11 31.97 20.54
C THR A 146 -39.98 32.07 21.55
N ARG A 147 -40.30 31.79 22.81
CA ARG A 147 -39.34 31.73 23.93
C ARG A 147 -38.59 30.40 23.82
N MET A 148 -37.31 30.45 23.48
CA MET A 148 -36.41 29.31 23.64
C MET A 148 -35.50 29.59 24.84
N ASP A 149 -35.76 28.89 25.94
CA ASP A 149 -34.88 28.90 27.09
C ASP A 149 -33.77 27.87 26.85
N PHE A 150 -32.58 28.35 26.48
CA PHE A 150 -31.39 27.51 26.46
C PHE A 150 -30.87 27.39 27.89
N ILE A 151 -31.15 26.27 28.54
CA ILE A 151 -30.45 25.88 29.76
C ILE A 151 -29.05 25.44 29.31
N ALA A 152 -28.10 26.35 29.36
CA ALA A 152 -26.69 25.98 29.28
C ALA A 152 -26.39 25.16 30.54
N ALA A 153 -26.26 23.84 30.37
CA ALA A 153 -25.74 23.00 31.43
C ALA A 153 -24.39 23.59 31.90
N PRO A 154 -24.10 23.61 33.21
CA PRO A 154 -22.78 24.02 33.69
C PRO A 154 -21.72 23.22 32.91
N ALA A 155 -20.59 23.86 32.60
CA ALA A 155 -19.46 23.29 31.86
C ALA A 155 -18.74 22.16 32.62
N GLN A 156 -19.49 21.26 33.26
CA GLN A 156 -19.04 19.99 33.74
C GLN A 156 -19.17 19.00 32.59
N SER A 157 -18.00 18.70 32.01
CA SER A 157 -17.75 17.60 31.08
C SER A 157 -18.92 17.31 30.15
N VAL A 158 -19.04 18.09 29.07
CA VAL A 158 -19.35 17.41 27.80
C VAL A 158 -18.21 16.42 27.65
N SER A 159 -18.44 15.20 28.12
CA SER A 159 -17.53 14.08 27.96
C SER A 159 -17.20 14.08 26.49
N THR A 160 -15.97 14.42 26.16
CA THR A 160 -15.38 14.34 24.81
C THR A 160 -15.24 12.87 24.43
N MET A 161 -16.31 12.09 24.61
CA MET A 161 -16.45 10.76 24.05
C MET A 161 -16.68 10.91 22.56
N VAL A 162 -15.98 10.10 21.78
CA VAL A 162 -16.15 9.86 20.35
C VAL A 162 -17.65 9.84 20.01
N ASP A 163 -18.13 10.87 19.32
CA ASP A 163 -19.54 11.08 18.97
C ASP A 163 -20.02 10.18 17.84
N GLN A 164 -19.09 9.53 17.15
CA GLN A 164 -19.35 8.51 16.13
C GLN A 164 -19.12 7.10 16.68
N LEU A 165 -20.09 6.59 17.44
CA LEU A 165 -20.09 5.20 17.90
C LEU A 165 -21.39 4.51 17.45
N PRO A 166 -21.32 3.28 16.88
CA PRO A 166 -22.52 2.50 16.59
C PRO A 166 -23.39 2.35 17.84
N ASN A 167 -24.69 2.57 17.71
CA ASN A 167 -25.67 2.43 18.79
C ASN A 167 -25.49 3.37 20.00
N ARG A 168 -24.71 4.46 19.89
CA ARG A 168 -24.59 5.46 20.96
C ARG A 168 -25.96 5.95 21.41
N GLY A 169 -26.23 5.90 22.71
CA GLY A 169 -27.52 6.29 23.31
C GLY A 169 -28.55 5.16 23.44
N ARG A 170 -28.28 3.95 22.92
CA ARG A 170 -29.14 2.75 23.07
C ARG A 170 -28.69 1.80 24.17
N GLU A 171 -27.66 2.15 24.94
CA GLU A 171 -27.05 1.27 25.92
C GLU A 171 -28.05 0.80 26.98
N ALA A 172 -28.92 1.71 27.46
CA ALA A 172 -29.95 1.37 28.45
C ALA A 172 -31.00 0.38 27.93
N GLU A 173 -31.36 0.46 26.65
CA GLU A 173 -32.28 -0.48 25.99
C GLU A 173 -31.64 -1.87 25.92
N MET A 174 -30.39 -1.93 25.46
CA MET A 174 -29.63 -3.18 25.34
C MET A 174 -29.42 -3.85 26.71
N LEU A 175 -29.04 -3.08 27.73
CA LEU A 175 -28.88 -3.57 29.10
C LEU A 175 -30.19 -4.16 29.64
N LYS A 176 -31.31 -3.46 29.44
CA LYS A 176 -32.63 -3.92 29.88
C LYS A 176 -33.02 -5.25 29.23
N GLU A 177 -32.78 -5.42 27.93
CA GLU A 177 -33.07 -6.67 27.21
C GLU A 177 -32.24 -7.84 27.76
N MET A 178 -30.99 -7.58 28.15
CA MET A 178 -30.12 -8.57 28.81
C MET A 178 -30.44 -8.80 30.29
N GLY A 179 -31.38 -8.06 30.88
CA GLY A 179 -31.69 -8.12 32.31
C GLY A 179 -30.65 -7.48 33.23
N LEU A 180 -29.76 -6.64 32.67
CA LEU A 180 -28.69 -5.94 33.37
C LEU A 180 -29.12 -4.52 33.73
N LYS A 181 -28.53 -3.94 34.79
CA LYS A 181 -28.89 -2.60 35.29
C LYS A 181 -27.82 -1.56 34.99
N SER A 182 -26.56 -1.98 34.82
CA SER A 182 -25.47 -1.08 34.45
C SER A 182 -24.44 -1.76 33.54
N MET A 183 -23.54 -0.95 32.99
CA MET A 183 -22.39 -1.45 32.22
C MET A 183 -21.47 -2.30 33.09
N GLU A 184 -21.35 -2.03 34.39
CA GLU A 184 -20.56 -2.84 35.31
C GLU A 184 -21.10 -4.26 35.45
N ASP A 185 -22.42 -4.45 35.37
CA ASP A 185 -23.03 -5.79 35.43
C ASP A 185 -22.59 -6.67 34.25
N LEU A 186 -22.30 -6.08 33.09
CA LEU A 186 -21.82 -6.80 31.89
C LEU A 186 -20.45 -7.44 32.11
N PHE A 187 -19.63 -6.87 32.99
CA PHE A 187 -18.25 -7.30 33.25
C PHE A 187 -18.09 -8.01 34.61
N ALA A 188 -19.19 -8.46 35.21
CA ALA A 188 -19.19 -9.10 36.54
C ALA A 188 -18.47 -10.46 36.57
N ASP A 189 -18.26 -11.08 35.40
CA ASP A 189 -17.53 -12.33 35.21
C ASP A 189 -15.99 -12.16 35.25
N ILE A 190 -15.49 -10.92 35.14
CA ILE A 190 -14.07 -10.61 35.30
C ILE A 190 -13.72 -10.60 36.80
N PRO A 191 -12.84 -11.51 37.28
CA PRO A 191 -12.49 -11.56 38.70
C PRO A 191 -11.89 -10.23 39.19
N SER A 192 -12.32 -9.78 40.37
CA SER A 192 -11.97 -8.45 40.90
C SER A 192 -10.48 -8.28 41.18
N ASP A 193 -9.79 -9.37 41.49
CA ASP A 193 -8.35 -9.41 41.80
C ASP A 193 -7.46 -9.24 40.56
N VAL A 194 -7.97 -9.56 39.36
CA VAL A 194 -7.27 -9.30 38.08
C VAL A 194 -7.77 -8.05 37.36
N ARG A 195 -8.88 -7.47 37.79
CA ARG A 195 -9.45 -6.26 37.19
C ARG A 195 -8.62 -5.02 37.57
N PHE A 196 -8.21 -4.27 36.56
CA PHE A 196 -7.53 -2.98 36.75
C PHE A 196 -8.46 -1.97 37.45
N GLN A 197 -7.98 -1.35 38.54
CA GLN A 197 -8.76 -0.47 39.42
C GLN A 197 -8.51 1.04 39.19
N GLY A 198 -7.72 1.40 38.17
CA GLY A 198 -7.33 2.78 37.89
C GLY A 198 -7.98 3.35 36.63
N ALA A 199 -7.74 4.63 36.39
CA ALA A 199 -7.85 5.18 35.05
C ALA A 199 -6.62 4.76 34.24
N LEU A 200 -6.81 4.42 32.96
CA LEU A 200 -5.67 4.20 32.08
C LEU A 200 -4.88 5.52 31.98
N PRO A 201 -3.54 5.48 32.07
CA PRO A 201 -2.70 6.69 32.02
C PRO A 201 -2.55 7.18 30.57
N LEU A 202 -3.67 7.52 29.93
CA LEU A 202 -3.76 8.00 28.55
C LEU A 202 -4.11 9.49 28.52
N PRO A 203 -3.76 10.22 27.45
CA PRO A 203 -4.26 11.57 27.22
C PRO A 203 -5.79 11.64 27.21
N ALA A 204 -6.33 12.84 27.36
CA ALA A 204 -7.77 13.06 27.18
C ALA A 204 -8.21 12.65 25.76
N PRO A 205 -9.43 12.12 25.59
CA PRO A 205 -9.92 11.70 24.28
C PRO A 205 -10.03 12.90 23.33
N GLN A 206 -9.80 12.62 22.06
CA GLN A 206 -9.81 13.58 20.96
C GLN A 206 -10.99 13.29 20.03
N SER A 207 -11.54 14.35 19.43
CA SER A 207 -12.45 14.24 18.27
C SER A 207 -11.71 13.74 17.04
N GLU A 208 -12.46 13.27 16.04
CA GLU A 208 -11.88 12.81 14.77
C GLU A 208 -11.10 13.94 14.07
N GLU A 209 -11.61 15.17 14.09
CA GLU A 209 -10.93 16.32 13.49
C GLU A 209 -9.62 16.66 14.20
N GLU A 210 -9.59 16.53 15.52
CA GLU A 210 -8.37 16.72 16.31
C GLU A 210 -7.34 15.64 15.99
N ILE A 211 -7.76 14.38 15.89
CA ILE A 211 -6.87 13.27 15.51
C ILE A 211 -6.28 13.52 14.12
N LEU A 212 -7.10 13.91 13.14
CA LEU A 212 -6.61 14.18 11.77
C LEU A 212 -5.67 15.39 11.72
N ARG A 213 -5.95 16.45 12.49
CA ARG A 213 -5.07 17.61 12.59
C ARG A 213 -3.72 17.22 13.19
N ASP A 214 -3.73 16.47 14.28
CA ASP A 214 -2.51 16.08 14.99
C ASP A 214 -1.68 15.10 14.15
N ALA A 215 -2.33 14.14 13.48
CA ALA A 215 -1.68 13.23 12.55
C ALA A 215 -0.98 13.99 11.41
N ARG A 216 -1.64 14.98 10.78
CA ARG A 216 -1.04 15.81 9.73
C ARG A 216 0.16 16.61 10.24
N HIS A 217 0.09 17.14 11.47
CA HIS A 217 1.20 17.85 12.08
C HIS A 217 2.41 16.91 12.28
N LEU A 218 2.19 15.74 12.87
CA LEU A 218 3.26 14.75 13.08
C LEU A 218 3.87 14.27 11.77
N LEU A 219 3.04 13.95 10.78
CA LEU A 219 3.50 13.51 9.46
C LEU A 219 4.26 14.60 8.71
N GLY A 220 3.89 15.87 8.88
CA GLY A 220 4.57 17.01 8.27
C GLY A 220 6.00 17.26 8.79
N ALA A 221 6.43 16.58 9.86
CA ALA A 221 7.81 16.60 10.31
C ALA A 221 8.73 15.65 9.52
N ASN A 222 8.15 14.71 8.75
CA ASN A 222 8.92 13.81 7.91
C ASN A 222 9.33 14.48 6.60
N THR A 223 10.39 13.96 5.99
CA THR A 223 10.76 14.32 4.61
C THR A 223 10.22 13.23 3.68
N ASP A 224 9.31 13.62 2.79
CA ASP A 224 8.78 12.68 1.79
C ASP A 224 9.89 12.24 0.82
N LEU A 225 9.99 10.94 0.57
CA LEU A 225 11.02 10.36 -0.32
C LEU A 225 10.97 10.94 -1.76
N GLY A 226 9.82 11.45 -2.18
CA GLY A 226 9.63 12.10 -3.48
C GLY A 226 9.80 13.62 -3.50
N SER A 227 10.06 14.25 -2.36
CA SER A 227 10.21 15.72 -2.26
C SER A 227 11.60 16.22 -2.67
N ARG A 228 12.56 15.30 -2.84
CA ARG A 228 13.97 15.56 -3.14
C ARG A 228 14.51 14.50 -4.10
N PRO A 229 15.60 14.78 -4.84
CA PRO A 229 16.37 13.73 -5.52
C PRO A 229 16.74 12.62 -4.53
N SER A 230 16.40 11.38 -4.87
CA SER A 230 16.61 10.22 -3.99
C SER A 230 17.18 9.04 -4.74
N PHE A 231 18.28 8.54 -4.18
CA PHE A 231 19.05 7.38 -4.65
C PHE A 231 19.11 6.27 -3.59
N LEU A 232 18.31 6.38 -2.53
CA LEU A 232 18.18 5.35 -1.52
C LEU A 232 17.45 4.12 -2.09
N GLY A 233 18.00 2.95 -1.80
CA GLY A 233 17.38 1.65 -2.05
C GLY A 233 17.83 0.65 -1.01
N GLY A 234 18.51 -0.42 -1.43
CA GLY A 234 18.95 -1.48 -0.53
C GLY A 234 17.81 -2.45 -0.16
N GLY A 235 16.95 -2.76 -1.13
CA GLY A 235 15.87 -3.75 -0.99
C GLY A 235 14.44 -3.17 -1.03
N LEU A 236 14.28 -1.85 -0.89
CA LEU A 236 13.01 -1.15 -1.11
C LEU A 236 13.19 -0.06 -2.15
N TYR A 237 12.22 0.07 -3.06
CA TYR A 237 12.42 0.84 -4.29
C TYR A 237 11.26 1.79 -4.54
N ARG A 238 11.59 3.06 -4.83
CA ARG A 238 10.60 4.11 -5.14
C ARG A 238 10.07 3.98 -6.58
N ASN A 239 9.45 2.85 -6.90
CA ASN A 239 8.75 2.69 -8.16
C ASN A 239 7.40 3.41 -8.14
N TYR A 240 6.94 3.86 -9.31
CA TYR A 240 5.62 4.49 -9.42
C TYR A 240 4.51 3.48 -9.18
N VAL A 241 3.57 3.83 -8.30
CA VAL A 241 2.33 3.08 -8.08
C VAL A 241 1.16 3.87 -8.67
N PRO A 242 0.47 3.37 -9.71
CA PRO A 242 -0.65 4.07 -10.32
C PRO A 242 -1.81 4.33 -9.35
N ALA A 243 -2.45 5.49 -9.47
CA ALA A 243 -3.63 5.85 -8.65
C ALA A 243 -4.79 4.85 -8.75
N SER A 244 -4.90 4.11 -9.87
CA SER A 244 -5.88 3.03 -10.04
C SER A 244 -5.70 1.90 -9.03
N VAL A 245 -4.47 1.60 -8.61
CA VAL A 245 -4.20 0.60 -7.56
C VAL A 245 -4.83 1.04 -6.24
N PHE A 246 -4.58 2.29 -5.83
CA PHE A 246 -5.14 2.84 -4.59
C PHE A 246 -6.67 2.95 -4.63
N GLN A 247 -7.24 3.31 -5.78
CA GLN A 247 -8.70 3.36 -5.96
C GLN A 247 -9.35 1.98 -5.83
N LEU A 248 -8.69 0.92 -6.28
CA LEU A 248 -9.23 -0.43 -6.25
C LEU A 248 -9.03 -1.11 -4.89
N VAL A 249 -7.84 -1.00 -4.30
CA VAL A 249 -7.52 -1.66 -3.02
C VAL A 249 -8.33 -1.11 -1.84
N THR A 250 -8.77 0.15 -1.92
CA THR A 250 -9.58 0.80 -0.87
C THR A 250 -11.07 0.45 -0.92
N ARG A 251 -11.50 -0.34 -1.91
CA ARG A 251 -12.89 -0.82 -1.98
C ARG A 251 -13.19 -1.76 -0.81
N GLY A 252 -14.37 -1.58 -0.20
CA GLY A 252 -14.74 -2.25 1.06
C GLY A 252 -14.63 -3.78 1.00
N GLU A 253 -14.96 -4.40 -0.14
CA GLU A 253 -14.88 -5.85 -0.37
C GLU A 253 -13.45 -6.41 -0.34
N PHE A 254 -12.43 -5.56 -0.53
CA PHE A 254 -11.02 -5.95 -0.40
C PHE A 254 -10.44 -5.49 0.94
N LEU A 255 -10.70 -4.24 1.32
CA LEU A 255 -10.10 -3.61 2.50
C LEU A 255 -10.60 -4.20 3.82
N THR A 256 -11.89 -4.55 3.90
CA THR A 256 -12.52 -4.97 5.16
C THR A 256 -12.67 -6.48 5.28
N ALA A 257 -12.50 -7.22 4.18
CA ALA A 257 -12.57 -8.68 4.17
C ALA A 257 -11.39 -9.28 4.94
N TYR A 258 -11.67 -10.28 5.77
CA TYR A 258 -10.62 -11.08 6.40
C TYR A 258 -10.31 -12.34 5.56
N THR A 259 -9.53 -13.26 6.11
CA THR A 259 -9.19 -14.52 5.44
C THR A 259 -10.45 -15.19 4.87
N PRO A 260 -10.47 -15.57 3.58
CA PRO A 260 -11.64 -16.11 2.89
C PRO A 260 -11.92 -17.57 3.28
N TYR A 261 -12.27 -17.82 4.54
CA TYR A 261 -12.60 -19.15 5.07
C TYR A 261 -13.93 -19.69 4.52
N GLN A 262 -14.84 -18.82 4.12
CA GLN A 262 -16.13 -19.16 3.52
C GLN A 262 -16.05 -18.89 2.01
N PRO A 263 -15.63 -19.88 1.20
CA PRO A 263 -15.36 -19.65 -0.22
C PRO A 263 -16.59 -19.20 -1.00
N GLU A 264 -17.79 -19.67 -0.64
CA GLU A 264 -19.05 -19.38 -1.33
C GLU A 264 -19.39 -17.88 -1.36
N VAL A 265 -18.94 -17.12 -0.36
CA VAL A 265 -19.16 -15.67 -0.24
C VAL A 265 -17.89 -14.85 -0.46
N SER A 266 -16.79 -15.49 -0.87
CA SER A 266 -15.47 -14.87 -1.02
C SER A 266 -14.82 -15.06 -2.40
N GLN A 267 -15.59 -15.46 -3.42
CA GLN A 267 -15.05 -15.84 -4.74
C GLN A 267 -14.23 -14.73 -5.42
N GLY A 268 -14.63 -13.46 -5.31
CA GLY A 268 -13.89 -12.36 -5.94
C GLY A 268 -12.47 -12.21 -5.38
N MET A 269 -12.32 -12.23 -4.05
CA MET A 269 -11.01 -12.21 -3.40
C MET A 269 -10.21 -13.47 -3.72
N LEU A 270 -10.84 -14.64 -3.65
CA LEU A 270 -10.16 -15.91 -3.94
C LEU A 270 -9.66 -15.99 -5.38
N GLN A 271 -10.44 -15.51 -6.35
CA GLN A 271 -10.02 -15.40 -7.74
C GLN A 271 -8.83 -14.44 -7.89
N ALA A 272 -8.90 -13.24 -7.31
CA ALA A 272 -7.79 -12.27 -7.37
C ALA A 272 -6.50 -12.83 -6.76
N MET A 273 -6.62 -13.62 -5.69
CA MET A 273 -5.49 -14.33 -5.08
C MET A 273 -4.97 -15.44 -5.99
N TRP A 274 -5.84 -16.22 -6.61
CA TRP A 274 -5.42 -17.21 -7.61
C TRP A 274 -4.68 -16.56 -8.78
N GLU A 275 -5.14 -15.39 -9.24
CA GLU A 275 -4.47 -14.58 -10.27
C GLU A 275 -3.11 -14.07 -9.80
N PHE A 276 -2.97 -13.59 -8.56
CA PHE A 276 -1.67 -13.25 -7.97
C PHE A 276 -0.68 -14.41 -8.06
N GLN A 277 -1.09 -15.63 -7.67
CA GLN A 277 -0.23 -16.81 -7.74
C GLN A 277 0.19 -17.09 -9.19
N THR A 278 -0.74 -16.99 -10.13
CA THR A 278 -0.47 -17.19 -11.56
C THR A 278 0.54 -16.17 -12.08
N LEU A 279 0.35 -14.89 -11.77
CA LEU A 279 1.26 -13.80 -12.15
C LEU A 279 2.68 -14.03 -11.60
N VAL A 280 2.80 -14.39 -10.33
CA VAL A 280 4.09 -14.73 -9.71
C VAL A 280 4.71 -15.96 -10.37
N SER A 281 3.92 -17.01 -10.60
CA SER A 281 4.38 -18.24 -11.24
C SER A 281 4.93 -18.00 -12.65
N GLU A 282 4.24 -17.20 -13.46
CA GLU A 282 4.70 -16.80 -14.79
C GLU A 282 5.95 -15.93 -14.73
N LEU A 283 5.99 -14.96 -13.81
CA LEU A 283 7.11 -14.04 -13.62
C LEU A 283 8.43 -14.77 -13.31
N VAL A 284 8.37 -15.79 -12.44
CA VAL A 284 9.58 -16.48 -11.94
C VAL A 284 9.85 -17.82 -12.63
N GLY A 285 8.98 -18.24 -13.56
CA GLY A 285 9.12 -19.48 -14.31
C GLY A 285 8.92 -20.75 -13.47
N LEU A 286 8.13 -20.69 -12.39
CA LEU A 286 7.87 -21.83 -11.50
C LEU A 286 6.38 -22.16 -11.37
N PRO A 287 6.01 -23.45 -11.26
CA PRO A 287 4.62 -23.88 -11.42
C PRO A 287 3.71 -23.59 -10.23
N ILE A 288 4.24 -23.17 -9.07
CA ILE A 288 3.48 -22.97 -7.84
C ILE A 288 3.99 -21.72 -7.14
N ALA A 289 3.07 -20.82 -6.77
CA ALA A 289 3.31 -19.71 -5.86
C ALA A 289 2.30 -19.76 -4.69
N ASN A 290 2.70 -19.27 -3.52
CA ASN A 290 1.81 -19.10 -2.39
C ASN A 290 1.15 -17.71 -2.39
N LEU A 291 0.33 -17.44 -1.38
CA LEU A 291 -0.34 -16.14 -1.18
C LEU A 291 0.34 -15.35 -0.11
N SER A 292 1.50 -14.85 -0.52
CA SER A 292 2.47 -14.02 0.18
C SER A 292 2.95 -14.48 1.54
N LEU A 293 4.14 -13.99 1.87
CA LEU A 293 4.72 -13.96 3.21
C LEU A 293 4.85 -12.50 3.65
N TYR A 294 5.39 -12.24 4.84
CA TYR A 294 5.44 -10.88 5.39
C TYR A 294 6.34 -9.93 4.58
N ASP A 295 7.50 -10.40 4.17
CA ASP A 295 8.50 -9.62 3.43
C ASP A 295 9.50 -10.56 2.73
N GLY A 296 10.41 -10.00 1.94
CA GLY A 296 11.47 -10.77 1.27
C GLY A 296 12.41 -11.52 2.23
N SER A 297 12.63 -11.01 3.45
CA SER A 297 13.57 -11.60 4.42
C SER A 297 13.00 -12.85 5.08
N THR A 298 11.75 -12.78 5.53
CA THR A 298 10.98 -13.91 6.05
C THR A 298 10.71 -14.94 4.97
N ALA A 299 10.51 -14.53 3.71
CA ALA A 299 10.42 -15.45 2.58
C ALA A 299 11.71 -16.24 2.36
N ALA A 300 12.86 -15.57 2.40
CA ALA A 300 14.16 -16.22 2.28
C ALA A 300 14.43 -17.19 3.43
N ALA A 301 14.14 -16.80 4.67
CA ALA A 301 14.25 -17.67 5.84
C ALA A 301 13.35 -18.90 5.74
N GLU A 302 12.09 -18.73 5.35
CA GLU A 302 11.17 -19.85 5.12
C GLU A 302 11.65 -20.78 4.00
N ALA A 303 12.30 -20.25 2.95
CA ALA A 303 12.86 -21.06 1.87
C ALA A 303 13.97 -21.99 2.37
N LEU A 304 14.86 -21.50 3.24
CA LEU A 304 15.89 -22.33 3.89
C LEU A 304 15.25 -23.48 4.68
N THR A 305 14.28 -23.16 5.55
CA THR A 305 13.62 -24.20 6.36
C THR A 305 12.83 -25.19 5.51
N CYS A 306 12.20 -24.73 4.42
CA CYS A 306 11.48 -25.57 3.47
C CYS A 306 12.44 -26.53 2.76
N ALA A 307 13.58 -26.03 2.28
CA ALA A 307 14.61 -26.84 1.62
C ALA A 307 15.15 -27.93 2.55
N VAL A 308 15.45 -27.60 3.81
CA VAL A 308 15.85 -28.59 4.83
C VAL A 308 14.77 -29.64 5.03
N ARG A 309 13.50 -29.27 5.21
CA ARG A 309 12.42 -30.27 5.39
C ARG A 309 12.30 -31.25 4.22
N VAL A 310 12.59 -30.80 3.00
CA VAL A 310 12.53 -31.64 1.78
C VAL A 310 13.76 -32.53 1.65
N HIS A 311 14.97 -31.98 1.79
CA HIS A 311 16.21 -32.64 1.40
C HIS A 311 16.97 -33.32 2.53
N ASN A 312 16.73 -32.95 3.79
CA ASN A 312 17.58 -33.36 4.93
C ASN A 312 17.81 -34.86 5.06
N ARG A 313 16.81 -35.70 4.71
CA ARG A 313 16.95 -37.17 4.79
C ARG A 313 17.87 -37.78 3.71
N LYS A 314 18.13 -37.05 2.63
CA LYS A 314 18.93 -37.48 1.48
C LYS A 314 20.27 -36.73 1.38
N ALA A 315 20.38 -35.58 2.04
CA ALA A 315 21.58 -34.76 2.06
C ALA A 315 22.77 -35.52 2.69
N SER A 316 23.96 -35.37 2.12
CA SER A 316 25.21 -35.81 2.76
C SER A 316 25.66 -34.83 3.85
N GLN A 317 25.18 -33.58 3.78
CA GLN A 317 25.36 -32.54 4.79
C GLN A 317 23.97 -32.18 5.37
N PRO A 318 23.43 -33.00 6.29
CA PRO A 318 22.12 -32.76 6.88
C PRO A 318 22.11 -31.48 7.71
N ASN A 319 20.95 -30.82 7.75
CA ASN A 319 20.73 -29.52 8.40
C ASN A 319 21.66 -28.39 7.93
N THR A 320 22.39 -28.54 6.84
CA THR A 320 23.29 -27.50 6.31
C THR A 320 22.66 -26.80 5.12
N VAL A 321 22.74 -25.47 5.10
CA VAL A 321 22.42 -24.63 3.94
C VAL A 321 23.58 -23.66 3.68
N TYR A 322 23.78 -23.29 2.42
CA TYR A 322 24.76 -22.30 2.02
C TYR A 322 24.06 -21.02 1.58
N VAL A 323 24.61 -19.88 1.95
CA VAL A 323 24.04 -18.55 1.69
C VAL A 323 25.14 -17.64 1.15
N SER A 324 24.85 -16.82 0.15
CA SER A 324 25.80 -15.82 -0.36
C SER A 324 26.35 -14.94 0.77
N ALA A 325 27.67 -14.72 0.80
CA ALA A 325 28.32 -13.79 1.73
C ALA A 325 27.90 -12.32 1.53
N LEU A 326 27.28 -11.99 0.39
CA LEU A 326 26.74 -10.67 0.12
C LEU A 326 25.32 -10.48 0.70
N THR A 327 24.69 -11.51 1.25
CA THR A 327 23.33 -11.38 1.81
C THR A 327 23.33 -10.30 2.91
N PRO A 328 22.41 -9.31 2.89
CA PRO A 328 22.43 -8.22 3.87
C PRO A 328 22.33 -8.73 5.32
N PRO A 329 23.06 -8.13 6.29
CA PRO A 329 23.07 -8.59 7.68
C PRO A 329 21.69 -8.66 8.33
N ASP A 330 20.79 -7.73 8.04
CA ASP A 330 19.42 -7.75 8.58
C ASP A 330 18.62 -8.96 8.06
N LYS A 331 18.79 -9.30 6.77
CA LYS A 331 18.19 -10.49 6.17
C LYS A 331 18.79 -11.77 6.74
N LEU A 332 20.12 -11.82 6.89
CA LEU A 332 20.82 -12.92 7.55
C LEU A 332 20.37 -13.10 9.02
N SER A 333 20.14 -12.01 9.74
CA SER A 333 19.62 -12.04 11.11
C SER A 333 18.26 -12.74 11.17
N VAL A 334 17.35 -12.44 10.23
CA VAL A 334 16.05 -13.14 10.11
C VAL A 334 16.25 -14.62 9.78
N MET A 335 17.13 -14.95 8.83
CA MET A 335 17.45 -16.34 8.48
C MET A 335 17.97 -17.12 9.70
N HIS A 336 18.95 -16.58 10.42
CA HIS A 336 19.48 -17.19 11.65
C HIS A 336 18.38 -17.38 12.69
N ASN A 337 17.50 -16.39 12.88
CA ASN A 337 16.41 -16.48 13.84
C ASN A 337 15.44 -17.64 13.53
N TYR A 338 15.10 -17.85 12.26
CA TYR A 338 14.24 -18.97 11.84
C TYR A 338 14.97 -20.33 11.91
N CYS A 339 16.26 -20.34 11.59
CA CYS A 339 17.08 -21.54 11.54
C CYS A 339 17.50 -22.07 12.92
N GLN A 340 17.64 -21.19 13.93
CA GLN A 340 18.19 -21.54 15.25
C GLN A 340 17.41 -22.68 15.93
N GLY A 341 16.07 -22.64 15.89
CA GLY A 341 15.23 -23.60 16.61
C GLY A 341 15.20 -24.99 15.96
N ALA A 342 15.58 -25.06 14.68
CA ALA A 342 15.69 -26.30 13.91
C ALA A 342 17.15 -26.77 13.79
N GLU A 343 18.10 -26.09 14.46
CA GLU A 343 19.54 -26.39 14.41
C GLU A 343 20.08 -26.45 12.98
N ILE A 344 19.60 -25.55 12.11
CA ILE A 344 20.07 -25.45 10.73
C ILE A 344 21.37 -24.62 10.69
N ASP A 345 22.44 -25.24 10.21
CA ASP A 345 23.77 -24.64 10.00
C ASP A 345 23.77 -23.81 8.71
N ILE A 346 24.00 -22.50 8.85
CA ILE A 346 24.13 -21.58 7.71
C ILE A 346 25.62 -21.35 7.46
N ARG A 347 26.07 -21.71 6.26
CA ARG A 347 27.44 -21.47 5.79
C ARG A 347 27.47 -20.42 4.70
N MET A 348 28.57 -19.68 4.62
CA MET A 348 28.69 -18.56 3.68
C MET A 348 29.43 -18.99 2.41
N LEU A 349 28.97 -18.53 1.25
CA LEU A 349 29.64 -18.67 -0.04
C LEU A 349 30.40 -17.40 -0.38
N ALA A 350 31.67 -17.55 -0.77
CA ALA A 350 32.53 -16.44 -1.13
C ALA A 350 32.17 -15.84 -2.50
N HIS A 351 32.60 -14.60 -2.69
CA HIS A 351 32.48 -13.84 -3.93
C HIS A 351 33.86 -13.35 -4.36
N HIS A 352 34.03 -13.12 -5.66
CA HIS A 352 35.19 -12.45 -6.22
C HIS A 352 35.13 -10.94 -5.95
N GLU A 353 36.26 -10.25 -6.15
CA GLU A 353 36.35 -8.79 -5.96
C GLU A 353 35.45 -8.00 -6.94
N ASP A 354 35.05 -8.60 -8.05
CA ASP A 354 34.09 -8.01 -9.01
C ASP A 354 32.61 -8.17 -8.58
N GLY A 355 32.37 -8.78 -7.41
CA GLY A 355 31.04 -9.01 -6.85
C GLY A 355 30.37 -10.31 -7.31
N THR A 356 30.93 -11.03 -8.28
CA THR A 356 30.37 -12.29 -8.77
C THR A 356 30.63 -13.46 -7.81
N LEU A 357 29.80 -14.49 -7.87
CA LEU A 357 29.90 -15.68 -7.04
C LEU A 357 31.15 -16.49 -7.37
N ASP A 358 31.88 -16.94 -6.34
CA ASP A 358 32.96 -17.91 -6.52
C ASP A 358 32.37 -19.31 -6.80
N LEU A 359 32.28 -19.65 -8.08
CA LEU A 359 31.77 -20.96 -8.53
C LEU A 359 32.68 -22.13 -8.11
N GLY A 360 33.95 -21.88 -7.79
CA GLY A 360 34.86 -22.89 -7.26
C GLY A 360 34.49 -23.28 -5.82
N ALA A 361 34.16 -22.29 -4.99
CA ALA A 361 33.68 -22.50 -3.62
C ALA A 361 32.31 -23.20 -3.57
N LEU A 362 31.49 -23.03 -4.61
CA LEU A 362 30.15 -23.64 -4.69
C LEU A 362 30.15 -25.17 -4.65
N ALA A 363 31.23 -25.82 -5.08
CA ALA A 363 31.36 -27.28 -5.01
C ALA A 363 31.25 -27.82 -3.57
N GLU A 364 31.60 -27.02 -2.56
CA GLU A 364 31.45 -27.38 -1.15
C GLU A 364 29.98 -27.48 -0.71
N ALA A 365 29.09 -26.77 -1.40
CA ALA A 365 27.65 -26.79 -1.11
C ALA A 365 26.95 -28.05 -1.66
N ALA A 366 27.62 -28.83 -2.51
CA ALA A 366 27.05 -30.06 -3.05
C ALA A 366 26.71 -31.05 -1.93
N GLY A 367 25.45 -31.51 -1.93
CA GLY A 367 24.94 -32.45 -0.92
C GLY A 367 24.46 -31.80 0.38
N SER A 368 24.46 -30.46 0.46
CA SER A 368 23.70 -29.71 1.47
C SER A 368 22.20 -29.71 1.16
N CYS A 369 21.39 -29.13 2.05
CA CYS A 369 19.95 -29.06 1.84
C CYS A 369 19.54 -27.97 0.84
N GLY A 370 20.33 -26.91 0.70
CA GLY A 370 20.02 -25.82 -0.21
C GLY A 370 21.08 -24.72 -0.25
N VAL A 371 21.05 -23.95 -1.33
CA VAL A 371 21.89 -22.78 -1.58
C VAL A 371 21.00 -21.57 -1.85
N TYR A 372 21.23 -20.46 -1.13
CA TYR A 372 20.54 -19.18 -1.34
C TYR A 372 21.48 -18.16 -1.99
N LEU A 373 21.04 -17.62 -3.12
CA LEU A 373 21.71 -16.58 -3.90
C LEU A 373 20.68 -15.50 -4.27
N GLU A 374 21.13 -14.31 -4.64
CA GLU A 374 20.26 -13.22 -5.09
C GLU A 374 20.63 -12.77 -6.51
N GLN A 375 19.64 -12.48 -7.35
CA GLN A 375 19.81 -11.93 -8.70
C GLN A 375 18.82 -10.77 -8.94
N PRO A 376 19.29 -9.52 -9.14
CA PRO A 376 20.67 -9.07 -8.93
C PRO A 376 21.14 -9.33 -7.49
N ASN A 377 22.45 -9.39 -7.27
CA ASN A 377 22.99 -9.50 -5.92
C ASN A 377 22.84 -8.18 -5.15
N PRO A 378 23.09 -8.14 -3.82
CA PRO A 378 22.91 -6.93 -3.01
C PRO A 378 23.84 -5.75 -3.35
N LEU A 379 24.87 -5.95 -4.18
CA LEU A 379 25.70 -4.87 -4.73
C LEU A 379 25.15 -4.33 -6.07
N GLY A 380 24.05 -4.91 -6.56
CA GLY A 380 23.39 -4.58 -7.82
C GLY A 380 23.92 -5.32 -9.04
N VAL A 381 24.89 -6.23 -8.87
CA VAL A 381 25.54 -6.96 -9.97
C VAL A 381 24.59 -8.04 -10.50
N LEU A 382 24.48 -8.11 -11.83
CA LEU A 382 23.84 -9.21 -12.55
C LEU A 382 24.90 -10.27 -12.87
N ASP A 383 24.81 -11.42 -12.20
CA ASP A 383 25.81 -12.48 -12.30
C ASP A 383 25.32 -13.60 -13.24
N GLU A 384 25.96 -13.74 -14.40
CA GLU A 384 25.64 -14.79 -15.39
C GLU A 384 25.96 -16.20 -14.87
N GLY A 385 26.94 -16.32 -13.96
CA GLY A 385 27.37 -17.59 -13.37
C GLY A 385 26.27 -18.32 -12.62
N LEU A 386 25.24 -17.61 -12.15
CA LEU A 386 24.07 -18.20 -11.47
C LEU A 386 23.33 -19.23 -12.34
N THR A 387 23.35 -19.06 -13.66
CA THR A 387 22.73 -20.00 -14.60
C THR A 387 23.39 -21.38 -14.59
N GLY A 388 24.66 -21.48 -14.20
CA GLY A 388 25.41 -22.72 -14.08
C GLY A 388 25.31 -23.40 -12.70
N VAL A 389 24.77 -22.73 -11.68
CA VAL A 389 24.82 -23.17 -10.27
C VAL A 389 24.20 -24.55 -10.08
N LYS A 390 23.04 -24.82 -10.68
CA LYS A 390 22.34 -26.10 -10.51
C LYS A 390 23.17 -27.29 -10.98
N SER A 391 23.97 -27.10 -12.04
CA SER A 391 24.85 -28.14 -12.56
C SER A 391 26.01 -28.50 -11.62
N ILE A 392 26.42 -27.56 -10.76
CA ILE A 392 27.52 -27.73 -9.81
C ILE A 392 27.03 -28.40 -8.51
N ILE A 393 25.91 -27.89 -7.94
CA ILE A 393 25.39 -28.38 -6.65
C ILE A 393 24.57 -29.67 -6.75
N GLY A 394 24.09 -30.00 -7.96
CA GLY A 394 23.33 -31.19 -8.27
C GLY A 394 21.86 -31.18 -7.82
N GLU A 395 21.16 -32.27 -8.14
CA GLU A 395 19.70 -32.39 -7.95
C GLU A 395 19.25 -32.57 -6.49
N ASN A 396 20.14 -33.03 -5.61
CA ASN A 396 19.84 -33.27 -4.19
C ASN A 396 20.03 -32.02 -3.31
N THR A 397 20.44 -30.91 -3.90
CA THR A 397 20.61 -29.62 -3.24
C THR A 397 19.61 -28.63 -3.87
N ALA A 398 18.79 -27.95 -3.05
CA ALA A 398 17.88 -26.95 -3.56
C ALA A 398 18.63 -25.70 -4.05
N LEU A 399 18.31 -25.18 -5.23
CA LEU A 399 18.70 -23.83 -5.64
C LEU A 399 17.59 -22.84 -5.26
N ILE A 400 17.88 -21.92 -4.36
CA ILE A 400 16.98 -20.86 -3.91
C ILE A 400 17.49 -19.53 -4.45
N VAL A 401 16.66 -18.80 -5.19
CA VAL A 401 17.04 -17.50 -5.76
C VAL A 401 16.14 -16.40 -5.22
N GLY A 402 16.74 -15.43 -4.53
CA GLY A 402 16.15 -14.14 -4.20
C GLY A 402 16.13 -13.23 -5.43
N VAL A 403 15.01 -12.59 -5.73
CA VAL A 403 14.88 -11.69 -6.89
C VAL A 403 14.40 -10.30 -6.50
N GLN A 404 14.87 -9.30 -7.25
CA GLN A 404 14.17 -8.03 -7.42
C GLN A 404 13.14 -8.26 -8.53
N PRO A 405 11.81 -8.25 -8.27
CA PRO A 405 10.84 -8.82 -9.21
C PRO A 405 10.65 -8.01 -10.50
N ILE A 406 10.96 -6.71 -10.51
CA ILE A 406 10.92 -5.91 -11.74
C ILE A 406 12.07 -6.28 -12.67
N SER A 407 13.24 -6.67 -12.14
CA SER A 407 14.39 -7.09 -12.98
C SER A 407 14.04 -8.24 -13.94
N LEU A 408 13.08 -9.09 -13.57
CA LEU A 408 12.62 -10.22 -14.37
C LEU A 408 11.85 -9.80 -15.65
N GLY A 409 11.56 -8.50 -15.82
CA GLY A 409 11.12 -7.97 -17.11
C GLY A 409 12.22 -7.97 -18.19
N VAL A 410 13.49 -8.11 -17.80
CA VAL A 410 14.66 -8.10 -18.70
C VAL A 410 15.69 -9.21 -18.42
N VAL A 411 15.69 -9.77 -17.20
CA VAL A 411 16.56 -10.88 -16.79
C VAL A 411 15.81 -12.20 -16.90
N GLU A 412 16.52 -13.27 -17.26
CA GLU A 412 15.95 -14.62 -17.36
C GLU A 412 15.33 -15.08 -16.04
N ALA A 413 14.14 -15.68 -16.12
CA ALA A 413 13.41 -16.14 -14.95
C ALA A 413 14.15 -17.31 -14.26
N PRO A 414 14.32 -17.32 -12.92
CA PRO A 414 15.14 -18.34 -12.27
C PRO A 414 14.67 -19.78 -12.46
N GLY A 415 13.38 -20.00 -12.61
CA GLY A 415 12.84 -21.33 -12.91
C GLY A 415 13.38 -21.93 -14.21
N HIS A 416 13.78 -21.12 -15.19
CA HIS A 416 14.29 -21.60 -16.47
C HIS A 416 15.76 -22.07 -16.43
N TYR A 417 16.54 -21.62 -15.46
CA TYR A 417 17.91 -22.10 -15.24
C TYR A 417 18.04 -23.04 -14.02
N GLY A 418 16.92 -23.55 -13.52
CA GLY A 418 16.91 -24.66 -12.56
C GLY A 418 16.78 -24.25 -11.10
N ALA A 419 16.29 -23.04 -10.80
CA ALA A 419 15.88 -22.71 -9.44
C ALA A 419 14.75 -23.63 -8.96
N ASP A 420 14.87 -24.11 -7.73
CA ASP A 420 13.87 -24.95 -7.07
C ASP A 420 12.82 -24.11 -6.34
N ILE A 421 13.27 -23.01 -5.75
CA ILE A 421 12.49 -22.03 -4.99
C ILE A 421 12.92 -20.64 -5.43
N VAL A 422 11.96 -19.75 -5.68
CA VAL A 422 12.21 -18.33 -5.90
C VAL A 422 11.50 -17.53 -4.84
N VAL A 423 12.23 -16.60 -4.23
CA VAL A 423 11.70 -15.66 -3.24
C VAL A 423 12.06 -14.24 -3.58
N GLY A 424 11.41 -13.25 -2.99
CA GLY A 424 11.75 -11.85 -3.22
C GLY A 424 10.86 -10.90 -2.44
N GLU A 425 11.25 -9.63 -2.39
CA GLU A 425 10.39 -8.57 -1.90
C GLU A 425 9.48 -8.11 -3.04
N GLY A 426 8.17 -8.19 -2.83
CA GLY A 426 7.18 -7.82 -3.82
C GLY A 426 6.96 -6.32 -3.95
N GLN A 427 7.28 -5.52 -2.94
CA GLN A 427 7.00 -4.07 -2.86
C GLN A 427 7.17 -3.27 -4.16
N PRO A 428 8.24 -3.45 -4.97
CA PRO A 428 8.40 -2.71 -6.23
C PRO A 428 7.21 -2.84 -7.18
N LEU A 429 6.48 -3.94 -7.09
CA LEU A 429 5.24 -4.17 -7.78
C LEU A 429 4.08 -3.61 -6.94
N GLY A 430 3.83 -2.31 -7.06
CA GLY A 430 2.52 -1.75 -6.72
C GLY A 430 2.30 -1.38 -5.26
N SER A 431 3.29 -1.55 -4.38
CA SER A 431 3.24 -1.06 -3.00
C SER A 431 4.17 0.14 -2.80
N PRO A 432 3.77 1.21 -2.08
CA PRO A 432 4.67 2.31 -1.74
C PRO A 432 5.71 1.90 -0.69
N VAL A 433 6.79 2.67 -0.59
CA VAL A 433 7.75 2.56 0.52
C VAL A 433 7.17 3.26 1.75
N THR A 434 6.91 2.52 2.82
CA THR A 434 6.21 3.00 4.03
C THR A 434 7.04 2.87 5.31
N ALA A 435 8.34 3.19 5.23
CA ALA A 435 9.28 3.11 6.36
C ALA A 435 9.41 1.70 6.98
N GLY A 436 9.35 0.65 6.14
CA GLY A 436 9.60 -0.74 6.52
C GLY A 436 8.42 -1.69 6.33
N GLY A 437 7.19 -1.19 6.14
CA GLY A 437 6.04 -2.02 5.79
C GLY A 437 4.68 -1.37 6.01
N PRO A 438 3.58 -2.08 5.70
CA PRO A 438 3.54 -3.49 5.32
C PRO A 438 4.16 -3.76 3.93
N LEU A 439 4.88 -4.87 3.82
CA LEU A 439 5.54 -5.36 2.61
C LEU A 439 4.87 -6.66 2.17
N TYR A 440 5.38 -7.37 1.16
CA TYR A 440 4.91 -8.73 0.91
C TYR A 440 5.99 -9.60 0.25
N GLY A 441 6.28 -10.72 0.90
CA GLY A 441 7.23 -11.70 0.40
C GLY A 441 6.64 -12.54 -0.73
N ILE A 442 7.35 -12.63 -1.85
CA ILE A 442 7.09 -13.59 -2.93
C ILE A 442 7.69 -14.94 -2.53
N PHE A 443 6.95 -16.04 -2.76
CA PHE A 443 7.46 -17.39 -2.61
C PHE A 443 6.85 -18.33 -3.66
N ALA A 444 7.70 -18.85 -4.54
CA ALA A 444 7.34 -19.82 -5.56
C ALA A 444 8.27 -21.03 -5.52
N CYS A 445 7.78 -22.20 -5.92
CA CYS A 445 8.58 -23.42 -5.90
C CYS A 445 8.18 -24.44 -6.98
N THR A 446 9.04 -25.43 -7.18
CA THR A 446 8.71 -26.64 -7.94
C THR A 446 7.82 -27.61 -7.13
N LYS A 447 7.21 -28.58 -7.82
CA LYS A 447 6.26 -29.55 -7.23
C LYS A 447 6.76 -30.32 -5.99
N PRO A 448 8.03 -30.73 -5.87
CA PRO A 448 8.53 -31.44 -4.69
C PRO A 448 8.33 -30.68 -3.37
N TYR A 449 8.31 -29.35 -3.40
CA TYR A 449 8.22 -28.50 -2.20
C TYR A 449 6.77 -28.17 -1.82
N LEU A 450 5.78 -28.39 -2.69
CA LEU A 450 4.36 -28.00 -2.51
C LEU A 450 3.77 -28.37 -1.14
N ARG A 451 4.07 -29.58 -0.65
CA ARG A 451 3.52 -30.09 0.61
C ARG A 451 4.18 -29.50 1.86
N LEU A 452 5.34 -28.87 1.69
CA LEU A 452 6.16 -28.29 2.76
C LEU A 452 6.30 -26.77 2.64
N MET A 453 5.76 -26.19 1.57
CA MET A 453 5.66 -24.75 1.33
C MET A 453 4.90 -24.04 2.47
N PRO A 454 5.40 -22.88 2.93
CA PRO A 454 4.73 -22.04 3.93
C PRO A 454 3.53 -21.30 3.33
N GLY A 455 2.63 -20.82 4.19
CA GLY A 455 1.55 -19.93 3.79
C GLY A 455 0.42 -20.59 3.00
N ARG A 456 -0.54 -19.74 2.61
CA ARG A 456 -1.80 -20.14 1.99
C ARG A 456 -1.62 -20.38 0.50
N ILE A 457 -2.48 -21.24 -0.05
CA ILE A 457 -2.58 -21.48 -1.50
C ILE A 457 -4.07 -21.49 -1.84
N VAL A 458 -4.49 -20.68 -2.81
CA VAL A 458 -5.80 -20.80 -3.44
C VAL A 458 -5.70 -21.78 -4.60
N GLY A 459 -6.61 -22.75 -4.61
CA GLY A 459 -6.80 -23.69 -5.69
C GLY A 459 -8.07 -23.39 -6.47
N ARG A 460 -8.01 -23.64 -7.78
CA ARG A 460 -9.18 -23.73 -8.65
C ARG A 460 -9.84 -25.10 -8.51
N SER A 461 -11.15 -25.11 -8.37
CA SER A 461 -12.00 -26.27 -8.07
C SER A 461 -13.32 -26.15 -8.86
N ILE A 462 -14.27 -27.03 -8.54
CA ILE A 462 -15.64 -27.00 -9.02
C ILE A 462 -16.62 -26.97 -7.84
N ASP A 463 -17.75 -26.27 -7.99
CA ASP A 463 -18.83 -26.24 -7.01
C ASP A 463 -19.83 -27.40 -7.18
N VAL A 464 -20.92 -27.39 -6.39
CA VAL A 464 -21.98 -28.41 -6.42
C VAL A 464 -22.80 -28.41 -7.72
N ASP A 465 -22.80 -27.31 -8.47
CA ASP A 465 -23.47 -27.16 -9.78
C ASP A 465 -22.51 -27.49 -10.94
N GLY A 466 -21.24 -27.84 -10.65
CA GLY A 466 -20.21 -28.11 -11.64
C GLY A 466 -19.58 -26.86 -12.26
N LYS A 467 -19.77 -25.67 -11.67
CA LYS A 467 -19.17 -24.42 -12.11
C LYS A 467 -17.77 -24.26 -11.53
N GLU A 468 -16.92 -23.52 -12.22
CA GLU A 468 -15.59 -23.17 -11.73
C GLU A 468 -15.70 -22.33 -10.45
N ALA A 469 -14.93 -22.70 -9.43
CA ALA A 469 -14.90 -22.01 -8.15
C ALA A 469 -13.50 -22.06 -7.54
N TYR A 470 -13.19 -21.15 -6.62
CA TYR A 470 -11.90 -21.05 -5.96
C TYR A 470 -12.04 -21.30 -4.46
N CYS A 471 -11.03 -21.92 -3.85
CA CYS A 471 -10.99 -22.11 -2.40
C CYS A 471 -9.55 -22.23 -1.88
N LEU A 472 -9.36 -22.00 -0.58
CA LEU A 472 -8.09 -22.34 0.06
C LEU A 472 -7.88 -23.86 0.02
N THR A 473 -6.72 -24.28 -0.46
CA THR A 473 -6.38 -25.69 -0.64
C THR A 473 -5.11 -26.07 0.12
N LEU A 474 -4.95 -27.37 0.36
CA LEU A 474 -3.83 -27.92 1.13
C LEU A 474 -3.67 -27.28 2.52
N SER A 475 -4.75 -26.80 3.13
CA SER A 475 -4.72 -26.15 4.46
C SER A 475 -4.28 -27.07 5.59
N THR A 476 -4.18 -28.39 5.35
CA THR A 476 -3.55 -29.34 6.27
C THR A 476 -2.04 -29.12 6.46
N ARG A 477 -1.45 -28.12 5.81
CA ARG A 477 -0.08 -27.60 6.08
C ARG A 477 -0.07 -26.51 7.15
N GLU A 478 -1.19 -25.81 7.33
CA GLU A 478 -1.28 -24.55 8.08
C GLU A 478 -1.50 -24.77 9.58
N GLN A 479 -1.17 -23.73 10.36
CA GLN A 479 -1.18 -23.75 11.82
C GLN A 479 -2.55 -24.09 12.44
N HIS A 480 -3.65 -23.67 11.81
CA HIS A 480 -5.00 -23.86 12.37
C HIS A 480 -5.44 -25.33 12.35
N ILE A 481 -4.80 -26.17 11.51
CA ILE A 481 -5.01 -27.62 11.47
C ILE A 481 -3.86 -28.37 12.16
N ARG A 482 -2.61 -28.06 11.80
CA ARG A 482 -1.44 -28.84 12.25
C ARG A 482 -0.78 -28.35 13.52
N ARG A 483 -1.09 -27.13 13.97
CA ARG A 483 -0.49 -26.49 15.14
C ARG A 483 1.03 -26.55 15.07
N HIS A 484 1.69 -27.13 16.08
CA HIS A 484 3.15 -27.30 16.14
C HIS A 484 3.76 -28.14 15.01
N ARG A 485 2.96 -28.89 14.22
CA ARG A 485 3.43 -29.67 13.05
C ARG A 485 3.20 -28.96 11.71
N ALA A 486 2.78 -27.71 11.74
CA ALA A 486 2.56 -26.92 10.53
C ALA A 486 3.90 -26.63 9.82
N THR A 487 3.80 -26.25 8.55
CA THR A 487 4.97 -25.84 7.76
C THR A 487 5.49 -24.46 8.16
N SER A 488 4.66 -23.64 8.81
CA SER A 488 5.04 -22.32 9.31
C SER A 488 4.06 -21.90 10.41
N ASN A 489 4.46 -20.93 11.23
CA ASN A 489 3.58 -20.27 12.19
C ASN A 489 2.72 -19.16 11.56
N ILE A 490 2.92 -18.83 10.28
CA ILE A 490 2.17 -17.78 9.59
C ILE A 490 0.66 -18.04 9.63
N CYS A 491 -0.12 -16.98 9.85
CA CYS A 491 -1.57 -17.02 9.91
C CYS A 491 -2.19 -15.86 9.12
N THR A 492 -2.10 -14.66 9.68
CA THR A 492 -2.22 -13.44 8.89
C THR A 492 -0.99 -13.33 7.99
N ASN A 493 -1.21 -12.91 6.78
CA ASN A 493 -0.21 -12.63 5.75
C ASN A 493 -0.50 -11.23 5.20
N GLU A 494 0.15 -10.87 4.10
CA GLU A 494 0.06 -9.54 3.51
C GLU A 494 -0.86 -9.56 2.27
N THR A 495 -2.04 -10.19 2.39
CA THR A 495 -2.96 -10.39 1.26
C THR A 495 -3.38 -9.08 0.59
N LEU A 496 -3.66 -8.02 1.36
CA LEU A 496 -4.08 -6.73 0.79
C LEU A 496 -2.94 -6.07 -0.02
N ILE A 497 -1.70 -6.17 0.46
CA ILE A 497 -0.54 -5.59 -0.22
C ILE A 497 -0.14 -6.46 -1.43
N ALA A 498 -0.21 -7.78 -1.31
CA ALA A 498 -0.05 -8.69 -2.44
C ALA A 498 -1.12 -8.45 -3.53
N LEU A 499 -2.34 -8.09 -3.15
CA LEU A 499 -3.39 -7.68 -4.09
C LEU A 499 -3.03 -6.39 -4.84
N MET A 500 -2.41 -5.41 -4.18
CA MET A 500 -1.86 -4.22 -4.87
C MET A 500 -0.83 -4.63 -5.91
N GLY A 501 0.01 -5.60 -5.60
CA GLY A 501 0.95 -6.21 -6.54
C GLY A 501 0.30 -6.90 -7.72
N ALA A 502 -0.76 -7.69 -7.48
CA ALA A 502 -1.55 -8.30 -8.55
C ALA A 502 -2.18 -7.24 -9.46
N MET A 503 -2.79 -6.20 -8.87
CA MET A 503 -3.39 -5.09 -9.62
C MET A 503 -2.35 -4.37 -10.48
N HIS A 504 -1.16 -4.10 -9.93
CA HIS A 504 -0.10 -3.42 -10.68
C HIS A 504 0.45 -4.29 -11.82
N MET A 505 0.75 -5.58 -11.56
CA MET A 505 1.18 -6.52 -12.60
C MET A 505 0.13 -6.68 -13.70
N ALA A 506 -1.17 -6.77 -13.34
CA ALA A 506 -2.26 -6.86 -14.31
C ALA A 506 -2.39 -5.59 -15.17
N LEU A 507 -2.17 -4.40 -14.58
CA LEU A 507 -2.17 -3.13 -15.32
C LEU A 507 -0.97 -2.99 -16.26
N LEU A 508 0.20 -3.46 -15.85
CA LEU A 508 1.41 -3.45 -16.66
C LEU A 508 1.30 -4.43 -17.83
N GLY A 509 0.84 -5.66 -17.55
CA GLY A 509 1.02 -6.79 -18.45
C GLY A 509 2.51 -7.09 -18.73
N PRO A 510 2.80 -8.07 -19.61
CA PRO A 510 4.18 -8.44 -19.92
C PRO A 510 5.00 -7.30 -20.54
N ASP A 511 4.43 -6.57 -21.50
CA ASP A 511 5.11 -5.47 -22.18
C ASP A 511 5.37 -4.28 -21.24
N GLY A 512 4.38 -3.91 -20.42
CA GLY A 512 4.55 -2.83 -19.45
C GLY A 512 5.55 -3.16 -18.35
N LEU A 513 5.62 -4.42 -17.91
CA LEU A 513 6.66 -4.87 -16.97
C LEU A 513 8.04 -4.75 -17.59
N ARG A 514 8.21 -5.17 -18.85
CA ARG A 514 9.46 -5.01 -19.60
C ARG A 514 9.84 -3.54 -19.75
N ASP A 515 8.90 -2.66 -20.10
CA ASP A 515 9.14 -1.23 -20.21
C ASP A 515 9.52 -0.59 -18.87
N LEU A 516 8.86 -0.99 -17.78
CA LEU A 516 9.21 -0.58 -16.43
C LEU A 516 10.65 -1.02 -16.08
N ALA A 517 11.00 -2.28 -16.34
CA ALA A 517 12.33 -2.81 -16.13
C ALA A 517 13.39 -2.06 -16.97
N HIS A 518 13.12 -1.80 -18.25
CA HIS A 518 13.99 -0.97 -19.09
C HIS A 518 14.16 0.44 -18.54
N ARG A 519 13.11 1.10 -18.06
CA ARG A 519 13.22 2.44 -17.47
C ARG A 519 14.14 2.47 -16.25
N ASN A 520 14.02 1.50 -15.35
CA ASN A 520 14.93 1.34 -14.21
C ASN A 520 16.38 1.12 -14.68
N MET A 521 16.59 0.21 -15.64
CA MET A 521 17.91 -0.13 -16.16
C MET A 521 18.59 1.02 -16.92
N LEU A 522 17.82 1.78 -17.71
CA LEU A 522 18.32 2.96 -18.41
C LEU A 522 18.68 4.10 -17.46
N ALA A 523 17.89 4.32 -16.40
CA ALA A 523 18.22 5.28 -15.35
C ALA A 523 19.53 4.90 -14.65
N CYS A 524 19.71 3.61 -14.34
CA CYS A 524 20.92 3.07 -13.75
C CYS A 524 22.13 3.29 -14.65
N GLN A 525 22.03 2.91 -15.93
CA GLN A 525 23.11 3.06 -16.89
C GLN A 525 23.50 4.53 -17.07
N ARG A 526 22.52 5.44 -17.16
CA ARG A 526 22.78 6.87 -17.24
C ARG A 526 23.47 7.41 -15.98
N ALA A 527 23.03 6.97 -14.80
CA ALA A 527 23.66 7.36 -13.55
C ALA A 527 25.11 6.88 -13.50
N LYS A 528 25.39 5.62 -13.85
CA LYS A 528 26.76 5.08 -13.95
C LYS A 528 27.64 5.90 -14.89
N GLU A 529 27.16 6.20 -16.11
CA GLU A 529 27.92 6.96 -17.10
C GLU A 529 28.22 8.40 -16.67
N THR A 530 27.32 9.01 -15.89
CA THR A 530 27.47 10.37 -15.38
C THR A 530 28.42 10.39 -14.19
N LEU A 531 28.21 9.49 -13.22
CA LEU A 531 29.00 9.41 -12.00
C LEU A 531 30.43 8.94 -12.29
N ALA A 532 30.66 8.05 -13.25
CA ALA A 532 32.02 7.65 -13.67
C ALA A 532 32.85 8.81 -14.27
N LYS A 533 32.20 9.90 -14.70
CA LYS A 533 32.87 11.12 -15.19
C LYS A 533 33.01 12.18 -14.11
N THR A 534 32.47 11.93 -12.93
CA THR A 534 32.44 12.89 -11.81
C THR A 534 33.77 12.82 -11.05
N PRO A 535 34.49 13.94 -10.87
CA PRO A 535 35.77 13.93 -10.16
C PRO A 535 35.65 13.35 -8.75
N GLY A 536 36.55 12.42 -8.40
CA GLY A 536 36.58 11.75 -7.10
C GLY A 536 35.57 10.62 -6.94
N VAL A 537 34.82 10.24 -7.98
CA VAL A 537 33.89 9.11 -7.93
C VAL A 537 34.41 7.99 -8.81
N ASP A 538 34.58 6.81 -8.23
CA ASP A 538 34.96 5.59 -8.95
C ASP A 538 33.85 4.54 -8.86
N LEU A 539 33.57 3.82 -9.96
CA LEU A 539 32.66 2.68 -9.90
C LEU A 539 33.39 1.51 -9.22
N VAL A 540 32.71 0.83 -8.29
CA VAL A 540 33.33 -0.30 -7.56
C VAL A 540 33.45 -1.54 -8.44
N HIS A 541 32.41 -1.84 -9.24
CA HIS A 541 32.36 -3.03 -10.09
C HIS A 541 32.15 -2.66 -11.57
N ASP A 542 33.02 -3.18 -12.45
CA ASP A 542 32.84 -3.14 -13.91
C ASP A 542 31.99 -4.32 -14.37
N ALA A 543 30.73 -4.33 -13.96
CA ALA A 543 29.77 -5.40 -14.25
C ALA A 543 28.45 -4.86 -14.82
N PRO A 544 27.61 -5.70 -15.44
CA PRO A 544 26.22 -5.36 -15.73
C PRO A 544 25.44 -5.20 -14.42
N HIS A 545 24.59 -4.17 -14.36
CA HIS A 545 23.76 -3.89 -13.18
C HIS A 545 22.32 -3.64 -13.63
N PHE A 546 21.35 -3.95 -12.78
CA PHE A 546 19.94 -3.67 -13.06
C PHE A 546 19.57 -2.23 -12.66
N ASN A 547 19.38 -1.96 -11.37
CA ASN A 547 18.92 -0.66 -10.88
C ASN A 547 19.74 -0.09 -9.71
N GLU A 548 20.70 -0.86 -9.22
CA GLU A 548 21.61 -0.49 -8.12
C GLU A 548 23.05 -0.71 -8.57
N PHE A 549 23.98 0.10 -8.06
CA PHE A 549 25.42 -0.10 -8.25
C PHE A 549 26.20 0.64 -7.16
N ALA A 550 27.40 0.15 -6.84
CA ALA A 550 28.25 0.76 -5.84
C ALA A 550 29.25 1.76 -6.45
N ILE A 551 29.43 2.89 -5.78
CA ILE A 551 30.47 3.88 -6.08
C ILE A 551 31.39 4.06 -4.88
N THR A 552 32.65 4.39 -5.12
CA THR A 552 33.59 4.88 -4.11
C THR A 552 33.63 6.40 -4.15
N VAL A 553 33.65 7.02 -2.97
CA VAL A 553 33.79 8.47 -2.77
C VAL A 553 35.01 8.76 -1.88
N PRO A 554 35.59 9.98 -1.91
CA PRO A 554 36.70 10.30 -1.03
C PRO A 554 36.22 10.47 0.41
N GLY A 555 36.92 9.84 1.36
CA GLY A 555 36.54 9.90 2.77
C GLY A 555 35.34 9.00 3.09
N SER A 556 34.71 9.18 4.25
CA SER A 556 33.63 8.30 4.69
C SER A 556 32.35 8.47 3.86
N ALA A 557 31.76 7.36 3.43
CA ALA A 557 30.44 7.31 2.78
C ALA A 557 29.36 7.95 3.68
N LYS A 558 29.38 7.67 4.98
CA LYS A 558 28.48 8.27 5.98
C LYS A 558 28.52 9.79 5.98
N ASP A 559 29.73 10.37 6.01
CA ASP A 559 29.90 11.82 6.06
C ASP A 559 29.51 12.48 4.73
N CYS A 560 29.82 11.82 3.61
CA CYS A 560 29.38 12.24 2.29
C CYS A 560 27.84 12.23 2.19
N LEU A 561 27.17 11.17 2.66
CA LEU A 561 25.71 11.08 2.67
C LEU A 561 25.07 12.15 3.57
N ALA A 562 25.66 12.45 4.72
CA ALA A 562 25.20 13.55 5.58
C ALA A 562 25.37 14.92 4.88
N TYR A 563 26.48 15.13 4.17
CA TYR A 563 26.68 16.31 3.33
C TYR A 563 25.60 16.40 2.24
N LEU A 564 25.34 15.31 1.52
CA LEU A 564 24.31 15.27 0.46
C LEU A 564 22.93 15.60 1.01
N ASP A 565 22.54 15.01 2.16
CA ASP A 565 21.24 15.27 2.78
C ASP A 565 21.10 16.75 3.20
N SER A 566 22.16 17.34 3.76
CA SER A 566 22.18 18.77 4.10
C SER A 566 22.06 19.70 2.88
N ASN A 567 22.42 19.21 1.69
CA ASN A 567 22.24 19.89 0.40
C ASN A 567 20.96 19.46 -0.33
N GLY A 568 20.06 18.74 0.34
CA GLY A 568 18.76 18.36 -0.18
C GLY A 568 18.77 17.17 -1.13
N ILE A 569 19.76 16.28 -1.05
CA ILE A 569 19.85 15.05 -1.86
C ILE A 569 19.92 13.82 -0.93
N ILE A 570 19.03 12.86 -1.13
CA ILE A 570 19.14 11.54 -0.49
C ILE A 570 20.10 10.70 -1.35
N GLY A 571 21.37 10.68 -0.96
CA GLY A 571 22.50 10.29 -1.83
C GLY A 571 22.69 8.79 -2.13
N GLY A 572 22.02 7.90 -1.40
CA GLY A 572 22.22 6.46 -1.52
C GLY A 572 22.21 5.76 -0.16
N PHE A 573 22.71 4.54 -0.14
CA PHE A 573 22.85 3.72 1.05
C PHE A 573 24.33 3.53 1.43
N ASP A 574 24.66 3.71 2.71
CA ASP A 574 26.01 3.49 3.24
C ASP A 574 26.34 2.00 3.30
N LEU A 575 27.17 1.51 2.37
CA LEU A 575 27.52 0.10 2.29
C LEU A 575 28.29 -0.41 3.50
N SER A 576 28.90 0.47 4.29
CA SER A 576 29.57 0.06 5.53
C SER A 576 28.62 -0.49 6.59
N THR A 577 27.32 -0.20 6.45
CA THR A 577 26.25 -0.79 7.26
C THR A 577 26.10 -2.29 7.00
N TRP A 578 26.38 -2.74 5.78
CA TRP A 578 26.34 -4.17 5.40
C TRP A 578 27.72 -4.82 5.42
N TYR A 579 28.75 -4.09 4.97
CA TYR A 579 30.11 -4.58 4.79
C TYR A 579 31.08 -3.64 5.50
N PRO A 580 31.52 -3.95 6.74
CA PRO A 580 32.29 -3.01 7.57
C PRO A 580 33.53 -2.40 6.92
N ASP A 581 34.15 -3.09 5.96
CA ASP A 581 35.34 -2.61 5.25
C ASP A 581 35.02 -1.61 4.13
N ALA A 582 33.76 -1.53 3.67
CA ALA A 582 33.29 -0.67 2.58
C ALA A 582 32.99 0.78 3.04
N THR A 583 33.81 1.34 3.93
CA THR A 583 33.62 2.64 4.61
C THR A 583 33.54 3.86 3.68
N GLN A 584 33.98 3.72 2.44
CA GLN A 584 34.01 4.77 1.41
C GLN A 584 33.04 4.49 0.26
N GLN A 585 32.18 3.48 0.39
CA GLN A 585 31.30 3.06 -0.69
C GLN A 585 29.84 3.39 -0.41
N ILE A 586 29.17 3.91 -1.43
CA ILE A 586 27.74 4.21 -1.42
C ILE A 586 27.07 3.31 -2.46
N LEU A 587 26.01 2.61 -2.06
CA LEU A 587 25.10 1.95 -3.00
C LEU A 587 24.13 3.00 -3.54
N VAL A 588 24.21 3.24 -4.85
CA VAL A 588 23.34 4.17 -5.57
C VAL A 588 22.23 3.38 -6.21
N THR A 589 20.99 3.74 -5.89
CA THR A 589 19.79 3.13 -6.47
C THR A 589 19.12 4.11 -7.40
N THR A 590 18.68 3.62 -8.55
CA THR A 590 17.85 4.37 -9.49
C THR A 590 16.57 3.63 -9.74
N THR A 591 15.53 4.37 -10.09
CA THR A 591 14.24 3.78 -10.44
C THR A 591 13.65 4.45 -11.67
N ASP A 592 12.49 3.98 -12.07
CA ASP A 592 11.65 4.60 -13.08
C ASP A 592 11.17 6.02 -12.71
N GLN A 593 11.43 6.46 -11.48
CA GLN A 593 11.19 7.81 -10.95
C GLN A 593 12.45 8.68 -10.84
N THR A 594 13.63 8.16 -11.17
CA THR A 594 14.88 8.92 -11.15
C THR A 594 15.03 9.70 -12.46
N THR A 595 15.15 11.02 -12.37
CA THR A 595 15.29 11.87 -13.55
C THR A 595 16.75 12.16 -13.90
N ALA A 596 16.96 12.63 -15.13
CA ALA A 596 18.22 13.21 -15.58
C ALA A 596 18.77 14.28 -14.63
N GLN A 597 17.88 15.17 -14.18
CA GLN A 597 18.24 16.32 -13.36
C GLN A 597 18.65 15.87 -11.95
N ASP A 598 18.00 14.83 -11.42
CA ASP A 598 18.39 14.22 -10.14
C ASP A 598 19.83 13.68 -10.22
N ILE A 599 20.15 12.97 -11.31
CA ILE A 599 21.48 12.38 -11.54
C ILE A 599 22.53 13.49 -11.67
N ASP A 600 22.24 14.53 -12.45
CA ASP A 600 23.16 15.67 -12.64
C ASP A 600 23.39 16.42 -11.31
N ALA A 601 22.35 16.55 -10.48
CA ALA A 601 22.44 17.18 -9.16
C ALA A 601 23.31 16.35 -8.20
N LEU A 602 23.15 15.02 -8.18
CA LEU A 602 23.99 14.12 -7.40
C LEU A 602 25.45 14.23 -7.83
N ALA A 603 25.72 14.17 -9.14
CA ALA A 603 27.06 14.29 -9.71
C ALA A 603 27.73 15.61 -9.32
N ALA A 604 27.01 16.74 -9.42
CA ALA A 604 27.52 18.05 -9.06
C ALA A 604 27.91 18.13 -7.57
N GLN A 605 27.06 17.60 -6.67
CA GLN A 605 27.34 17.61 -5.23
C GLN A 605 28.49 16.67 -4.85
N LEU A 606 28.61 15.51 -5.49
CA LEU A 606 29.74 14.60 -5.29
C LEU A 606 31.07 15.20 -5.76
N ALA A 607 31.07 15.91 -6.90
CA ALA A 607 32.25 16.65 -7.35
C ALA A 607 32.67 17.74 -6.34
N MET A 608 31.70 18.47 -5.78
CA MET A 608 31.96 19.45 -4.72
C MET A 608 32.52 18.78 -3.48
N TRP A 609 31.94 17.68 -3.02
CA TRP A 609 32.45 16.90 -1.90
C TRP A 609 33.92 16.50 -2.10
N ALA A 610 34.26 15.98 -3.28
CA ALA A 610 35.62 15.60 -3.61
C ALA A 610 36.63 16.74 -3.50
N THR A 611 36.24 17.96 -3.88
CA THR A 611 37.10 19.14 -3.73
C THR A 611 37.27 19.61 -2.29
N HIS A 612 36.28 19.39 -1.40
CA HIS A 612 36.37 19.76 0.01
C HIS A 612 37.24 18.76 0.80
N SER A 613 37.07 17.46 0.55
CA SER A 613 37.84 16.41 1.23
C SER A 613 39.33 16.43 0.87
N GLY A 614 39.68 16.86 -0.35
CA GLY A 614 41.07 17.02 -0.78
C GLY A 614 41.83 18.20 -0.13
N VAL A 615 41.15 19.07 0.61
CA VAL A 615 41.77 20.20 1.36
C VAL A 615 42.02 19.85 2.83
N VAL A 616 41.42 18.75 3.32
CA VAL A 616 41.49 18.33 4.74
C VAL A 616 42.40 17.10 4.94
N ALA A 617 42.77 16.38 3.87
CA ALA A 617 43.81 15.35 3.85
C ALA A 617 45.19 15.97 3.55
#